data_AF-A0A3D3ZWX1-F1
#
_entry.id   AF-A0A3D3ZWX1-F1
#
_cell.length_a   1.000
_cell.length_b   1.000
_cell.length_c   1.000
_cell.angle_alpha   90.00
_cell.angle_beta   90.00
_cell.angle_gamma   90.00
#
_symmetry.space_group_name_H-M   'P 1'
#
loop_
_entity.id
_entity.type
_entity.pdbx_description
1 polymer ?
#
loop_
_entity_poly.entity_id
_entity_poly.type
_entity_poly.pdbx_seq_one_letter_code
_entity_poly.pdbx_strand_id
1 'polypeptide(L)'
;MHKLHVALEKRFPEKRLFLRSDTETRFIRLKPETQLVAWTGSALIVSWTIIATAVLLMDSIGAGNFRAQAQRDQVTYEDRLNALSTERDVRANEAVAAQARFSSALEQISLMQSELLRSEDRRRELETGLEVVQVTLRRTMGQREDAQDQVAALEAAISGDGETPLGYAQAGQADGTVDLLATALADTAAERDQIASDAEFALSRASEMELELRLLQERNDHIFRQLEEAFTVSVEPLDNMFRAAGMNPDDVLEQVRRGYSGTGGPLTPLQFSTRGGGEDPDAARANGILGSMDRLNLYRIAAERIPFDMPVRSGFRFTSGYGMRWGRMH
;
A
#
# COMPACT_ATOMS: atom_id res chain seq x y z
N MET A 1 45.76 12.37 98.12
CA MET A 1 46.23 11.10 97.54
C MET A 1 45.54 9.86 98.15
N HIS A 2 45.46 9.69 99.48
CA HIS A 2 44.81 8.50 100.09
C HIS A 2 43.32 8.29 99.74
N LYS A 3 42.50 9.35 99.70
CA LYS A 3 41.05 9.24 99.38
C LYS A 3 40.78 8.80 97.93
N LEU A 4 41.64 9.20 96.98
CA LEU A 4 41.55 8.78 95.58
C LEU A 4 41.92 7.30 95.41
N HIS A 5 42.94 6.83 96.16
CA HIS A 5 43.37 5.44 96.11
C HIS A 5 42.30 4.49 96.68
N VAL A 6 41.69 4.82 97.82
CA VAL A 6 40.61 4.03 98.44
C VAL A 6 39.33 3.99 97.58
N ALA A 7 39.03 5.08 96.87
CA ALA A 7 37.90 5.10 95.93
C ALA A 7 38.18 4.28 94.66
N LEU A 8 39.42 4.29 94.16
CA LEU A 8 39.85 3.46 93.03
C LEU A 8 39.83 1.96 93.38
N GLU A 9 40.26 1.59 94.58
CA GLU A 9 40.36 0.20 95.04
C GLU A 9 39.00 -0.50 95.13
N LYS A 10 37.92 0.26 95.38
CA LYS A 10 36.54 -0.26 95.31
C LYS A 10 36.08 -0.66 93.90
N ARG A 11 36.59 0.00 92.85
CA ARG A 11 36.13 -0.17 91.46
C ARG A 11 37.13 -0.96 90.60
N PHE A 12 38.41 -0.90 90.95
CA PHE A 12 39.52 -1.67 90.39
C PHE A 12 40.35 -2.28 91.53
N PRO A 13 39.88 -3.39 92.14
CA PRO A 13 40.63 -4.06 93.20
C PRO A 13 41.98 -4.58 92.67
N GLU A 14 42.97 -4.70 93.56
CA GLU A 14 44.26 -5.28 93.19
C GLU A 14 44.08 -6.69 92.62
N LYS A 15 44.41 -6.87 91.34
CA LYS A 15 44.39 -8.18 90.70
C LYS A 15 45.80 -8.73 90.62
N ARG A 16 45.91 -10.00 91.00
CA ARG A 16 47.17 -10.76 90.98
C ARG A 16 47.11 -11.69 89.78
N LEU A 17 47.97 -11.44 88.80
CA LEU A 17 48.08 -12.29 87.62
C LEU A 17 49.26 -13.24 87.84
N PHE A 18 48.98 -14.54 87.81
CA PHE A 18 49.99 -15.58 87.89
C PHE A 18 50.29 -16.05 86.47
N LEU A 19 51.44 -15.65 85.94
CA LEU A 19 51.95 -16.20 84.69
C LEU A 19 52.92 -17.33 85.04
N ARG A 20 52.50 -18.56 84.73
CA ARG A 20 53.35 -19.75 84.80
C ARG A 20 53.87 -20.04 83.40
N SER A 21 55.17 -19.86 83.21
CA SER A 21 55.91 -20.45 82.08
C SER A 21 56.56 -21.76 82.56
N ASP A 22 56.87 -22.68 81.64
CA ASP A 22 57.36 -24.04 81.96
C ASP A 22 58.59 -24.07 82.88
N THR A 23 59.36 -22.98 82.94
CA THR A 23 60.57 -22.87 83.79
C THR A 23 60.50 -21.79 84.88
N GLU A 24 59.50 -20.90 84.91
CA GLU A 24 59.39 -19.84 85.93
C GLU A 24 57.94 -19.35 86.14
N THR A 25 57.51 -19.18 87.39
CA THR A 25 56.27 -18.47 87.75
C THR A 25 56.59 -17.03 88.13
N ARG A 26 56.21 -16.07 87.29
CA ARG A 26 56.34 -14.64 87.60
C ARG A 26 55.04 -14.09 88.18
N PHE A 27 55.19 -13.37 89.29
CA PHE A 27 54.09 -12.70 89.98
C PHE A 27 54.03 -11.23 89.56
N ILE A 28 52.94 -10.82 88.92
CA ILE A 28 52.71 -9.42 88.59
C ILE A 28 51.51 -8.92 89.38
N ARG A 29 51.74 -7.92 90.23
CA ARG A 29 50.68 -7.21 90.95
C ARG A 29 50.25 -6.01 90.13
N LEU A 30 49.00 -6.01 89.67
CA LEU A 30 48.43 -4.89 88.94
C LEU A 30 47.84 -3.90 89.93
N LYS A 31 48.57 -2.80 90.18
CA LYS A 31 48.08 -1.70 91.02
C LYS A 31 46.81 -1.09 90.39
N PRO A 32 45.85 -0.60 91.19
CA PRO A 32 44.59 -0.03 90.68
C PRO A 32 44.81 1.08 89.64
N GLU A 33 45.87 1.88 89.80
CA GLU A 33 46.26 2.95 88.87
C GLU A 33 46.65 2.41 87.49
N THR A 34 47.41 1.30 87.42
CA THR A 34 47.79 0.67 86.15
C THR A 34 46.60 0.05 85.41
N GLN A 35 45.63 -0.50 86.15
CA GLN A 35 44.40 -1.05 85.57
C GLN A 35 43.52 0.06 84.99
N LEU A 36 43.42 1.20 85.66
CA LEU A 36 42.65 2.35 85.16
C LEU A 36 43.25 2.88 83.86
N VAL A 37 44.56 3.09 83.81
CA VAL A 37 45.25 3.57 82.59
C VAL A 37 45.12 2.56 81.44
N ALA A 38 45.23 1.26 81.73
CA ALA A 38 45.03 0.23 80.71
C ALA A 38 43.59 0.23 80.17
N TRP A 39 42.59 0.39 81.04
CA TRP A 39 41.19 0.41 80.66
C TRP A 39 40.83 1.67 79.86
N THR A 40 41.25 2.85 80.31
CA THR A 40 41.01 4.11 79.59
C THR A 40 41.75 4.14 78.26
N GLY A 41 43.00 3.66 78.22
CA GLY A 41 43.77 3.52 76.99
C GLY A 41 43.09 2.58 75.98
N SER A 42 42.63 1.41 76.43
CA SER A 42 41.90 0.48 75.57
C SER A 42 40.57 1.07 75.08
N ALA A 43 39.82 1.76 75.93
CA ALA A 43 38.57 2.39 75.54
C ALA A 43 38.80 3.49 74.49
N LEU A 44 39.84 4.31 74.66
CA LEU A 44 40.19 5.38 73.72
C LEU A 44 40.61 4.81 72.36
N ILE A 45 41.42 3.74 72.33
CA ILE A 45 41.81 3.07 71.09
C ILE A 45 40.59 2.49 70.37
N VAL A 46 39.69 1.81 71.09
CA VAL A 46 38.47 1.23 70.50
C VAL A 46 37.53 2.31 69.98
N SER A 47 37.31 3.38 70.73
CA SER A 47 36.52 4.52 70.27
C SER A 47 37.15 5.17 69.03
N TRP A 48 38.48 5.32 69.01
CA TRP A 48 39.19 5.86 67.86
C TRP A 48 39.07 4.96 66.62
N THR A 49 39.24 3.63 66.76
CA THR A 49 39.10 2.72 65.62
C THR A 49 37.68 2.69 65.08
N ILE A 50 36.66 2.77 65.93
CA ILE A 50 35.26 2.89 65.48
C ILE A 50 35.05 4.18 64.68
N ILE A 51 35.51 5.33 65.18
CA ILE A 51 35.38 6.63 64.48
C ILE A 51 36.15 6.60 63.15
N ALA A 52 37.40 6.13 63.16
CA ALA A 52 38.22 6.04 61.95
C ALA A 52 37.60 5.11 60.90
N THR A 53 37.07 3.96 61.32
CA THR A 53 36.37 3.03 60.42
C THR A 53 35.11 3.67 59.85
N ALA A 54 34.32 4.38 60.65
CA ALA A 54 33.11 5.05 60.20
C ALA A 54 33.41 6.16 59.16
N VAL A 55 34.47 6.94 59.37
CA VAL A 55 34.92 7.97 58.41
C VAL A 55 35.33 7.34 57.08
N LEU A 56 36.13 6.27 57.11
CA LEU A 56 36.56 5.56 55.89
C LEU A 56 35.38 4.93 55.14
N LEU A 57 34.40 4.37 55.86
CA LEU A 57 33.19 3.79 55.26
C LEU A 57 32.31 4.88 54.63
N MET A 58 32.22 6.04 55.24
CA MET A 58 31.46 7.18 54.72
C MET A 58 32.13 7.78 53.47
N ASP A 59 33.45 7.92 53.45
CA ASP A 59 34.18 8.40 52.27
C ASP A 59 34.21 7.39 51.12
N SER A 60 34.31 6.09 51.42
CA SER A 60 34.31 5.05 50.38
C SER A 60 32.94 4.83 49.72
N ILE A 61 31.85 5.16 50.41
CA ILE A 61 30.48 5.03 49.88
C ILE A 61 29.90 6.38 49.38
N GLY A 62 30.39 7.53 49.89
CA GLY A 62 29.55 8.73 50.00
C GLY A 62 29.62 9.82 48.92
N ALA A 63 30.62 9.93 48.04
CA ALA A 63 30.70 11.14 47.19
C ALA A 63 31.31 11.01 45.80
N GLY A 64 32.25 10.09 45.59
CA GLY A 64 32.94 9.98 44.29
C GLY A 64 32.12 9.28 43.20
N ASN A 65 31.31 8.28 43.57
CA ASN A 65 30.66 7.42 42.59
C ASN A 65 29.33 7.98 42.07
N PHE A 66 28.49 8.58 42.92
CA PHE A 66 27.14 8.99 42.50
C PHE A 66 27.10 10.17 41.52
N ARG A 67 27.93 11.21 41.71
CA ARG A 67 27.99 12.33 40.75
C ARG A 67 28.59 11.89 39.41
N ALA A 68 29.66 11.11 39.45
CA ALA A 68 30.28 10.57 38.24
C ALA A 68 29.36 9.58 37.52
N GLN A 69 28.61 8.77 38.27
CA GLN A 69 27.59 7.88 37.72
C GLN A 69 26.44 8.67 37.10
N ALA A 70 25.89 9.67 37.80
CA ALA A 70 24.83 10.51 37.28
C ALA A 70 25.25 11.26 36.00
N GLN A 71 26.50 11.74 35.91
CA GLN A 71 27.04 12.33 34.69
C GLN A 71 27.13 11.32 33.54
N ARG A 72 27.61 10.10 33.80
CA ARG A 72 27.65 9.04 32.77
C ARG A 72 26.24 8.64 32.31
N ASP A 73 25.30 8.54 33.23
CA ASP A 73 23.91 8.21 32.93
C ASP A 73 23.25 9.34 32.12
N GLN A 74 23.54 10.60 32.45
CA GLN A 74 23.08 11.76 31.67
C GLN A 74 23.62 11.72 30.24
N VAL A 75 24.93 11.52 30.05
CA VAL A 75 25.54 11.44 28.70
C VAL A 75 24.91 10.29 27.91
N THR A 76 24.76 9.11 28.54
CA THR A 76 24.11 7.95 27.89
C THR A 76 22.67 8.25 27.50
N TYR A 77 21.94 9.02 28.31
CA TYR A 77 20.58 9.43 28.03
C TYR A 77 20.50 10.45 26.89
N GLU A 78 21.39 11.44 26.87
CA GLU A 78 21.52 12.42 25.80
C GLU A 78 21.88 11.75 24.46
N ASP A 79 22.80 10.78 24.47
CA ASP A 79 23.17 10.00 23.28
C ASP A 79 21.97 9.21 22.73
N ARG A 80 21.19 8.58 23.62
CA ARG A 80 19.96 7.87 23.23
C ARG A 80 18.91 8.81 22.66
N LEU A 81 18.74 10.00 23.24
CA LEU A 81 17.82 11.01 22.72
C LEU A 81 18.25 11.49 21.34
N ASN A 82 19.55 11.73 21.12
CA ASN A 82 20.07 12.13 19.82
C ASN A 82 19.89 11.03 18.76
N ALA A 83 20.13 9.77 19.13
CA ALA A 83 19.88 8.63 18.27
C ALA A 83 18.40 8.52 17.88
N LEU A 84 17.49 8.66 18.86
CA LEU A 84 16.04 8.62 18.63
C LEU A 84 15.56 9.79 17.77
N SER A 85 16.10 10.99 18.00
CA SER A 85 15.78 12.16 17.16
C SER A 85 16.22 11.92 15.71
N THR A 86 17.42 11.38 15.52
CA THR A 86 17.94 11.06 14.18
C THR A 86 17.06 10.02 13.49
N GLU A 87 16.70 8.93 14.18
CA GLU A 87 15.80 7.92 13.63
C GLU A 87 14.43 8.51 13.26
N ARG A 88 13.84 9.33 14.14
CA ARG A 88 12.59 10.05 13.85
C ARG A 88 12.70 10.90 12.59
N ASP A 89 13.79 11.67 12.46
CA ASP A 89 13.98 12.57 11.33
C ASP A 89 14.17 11.78 10.01
N VAL A 90 14.87 10.63 10.06
CA VAL A 90 14.94 9.70 8.92
C VAL A 90 13.56 9.17 8.55
N ARG A 91 12.79 8.66 9.53
CA ARG A 91 11.44 8.14 9.28
C ARG A 91 10.49 9.20 8.74
N ALA A 92 10.59 10.44 9.21
CA ALA A 92 9.79 11.56 8.71
C ALA A 92 10.13 11.86 7.23
N ASN A 93 11.41 11.87 6.88
CA ASN A 93 11.85 12.07 5.50
C ASN A 93 11.42 10.91 4.59
N GLU A 94 11.50 9.67 5.06
CA GLU A 94 11.01 8.49 4.34
C GLU A 94 9.50 8.57 4.06
N ALA A 95 8.71 8.97 5.05
CA ALA A 95 7.26 9.14 4.91
C ALA A 95 6.91 10.23 3.88
N VAL A 96 7.58 11.38 3.91
CA VAL A 96 7.41 12.44 2.90
C VAL A 96 7.78 11.95 1.51
N ALA A 97 8.88 11.22 1.37
CA ALA A 97 9.31 10.67 0.09
C ALA A 97 8.33 9.60 -0.44
N ALA A 98 7.77 8.77 0.43
CA ALA A 98 6.73 7.80 0.07
C ALA A 98 5.45 8.50 -0.39
N GLN A 99 5.03 9.56 0.32
CA GLN A 99 3.87 10.37 -0.06
C GLN A 99 4.05 11.01 -1.43
N ALA A 100 5.23 11.57 -1.72
CA ALA A 100 5.53 12.17 -3.02
C ALA A 100 5.51 11.15 -4.17
N ARG A 101 6.04 9.94 -3.96
CA ARG A 101 5.95 8.84 -4.93
C ARG A 101 4.50 8.41 -5.17
N PHE A 102 3.72 8.31 -4.10
CA PHE A 102 2.31 7.96 -4.18
C PHE A 102 1.49 9.01 -4.94
N SER A 103 1.70 10.31 -4.68
CA SER A 103 1.01 11.37 -5.41
C SER A 103 1.36 11.36 -6.90
N SER A 104 2.62 11.11 -7.24
CA SER A 104 3.06 10.98 -8.64
C SER A 104 2.41 9.77 -9.33
N ALA A 105 2.33 8.62 -8.65
CA ALA A 105 1.66 7.44 -9.17
C ALA A 105 0.15 7.69 -9.40
N LEU A 106 -0.53 8.38 -8.47
CA LEU A 106 -1.94 8.75 -8.64
C LEU A 106 -2.18 9.67 -9.84
N GLU A 107 -1.28 10.63 -10.08
CA GLU A 107 -1.35 11.50 -11.26
C GLU A 107 -1.21 10.69 -12.55
N GLN A 108 -0.24 9.77 -12.59
CA GLN A 108 -0.04 8.90 -13.75
C GLN A 108 -1.25 8.01 -14.03
N ILE A 109 -1.83 7.43 -12.98
CA ILE A 109 -3.07 6.65 -13.08
C ILE A 109 -4.23 7.50 -13.62
N SER A 110 -4.39 8.74 -13.13
CA SER A 110 -5.44 9.64 -13.60
C SER A 110 -5.31 9.97 -15.09
N LEU A 111 -4.07 10.17 -15.57
CA LEU A 111 -3.79 10.34 -17.00
C LEU A 111 -4.18 9.10 -17.80
N MET A 112 -3.78 7.90 -17.33
CA MET A 112 -4.13 6.64 -17.99
C MET A 112 -5.64 6.37 -18.00
N GLN A 113 -6.37 6.69 -16.92
CA GLN A 113 -7.83 6.60 -16.87
C GLN A 113 -8.48 7.54 -17.90
N SER A 114 -7.98 8.77 -18.03
CA SER A 114 -8.48 9.72 -19.01
C SER A 114 -8.22 9.24 -20.44
N GLU A 115 -7.06 8.63 -20.68
CA GLU A 115 -6.72 8.05 -21.98
C GLU A 115 -7.57 6.82 -22.31
N LEU A 116 -7.82 5.94 -21.33
CA LEU A 116 -8.72 4.79 -21.48
C LEU A 116 -10.14 5.22 -21.80
N LEU A 117 -10.69 6.23 -21.11
CA LEU A 117 -12.03 6.76 -21.39
C LEU A 117 -12.12 7.33 -22.81
N ARG A 118 -11.10 8.07 -23.26
CA ARG A 118 -11.05 8.56 -24.65
C ARG A 118 -10.95 7.42 -25.67
N SER A 119 -10.20 6.36 -25.35
CA SER A 119 -10.10 5.15 -26.18
C SER A 119 -11.45 4.46 -26.31
N GLU A 120 -12.18 4.33 -25.21
CA GLU A 120 -13.53 3.75 -25.18
C GLU A 120 -14.55 4.57 -25.96
N ASP A 121 -14.54 5.90 -25.80
CA ASP A 121 -15.41 6.79 -26.57
C ASP A 121 -15.12 6.65 -28.08
N ARG A 122 -13.83 6.60 -28.46
CA ARG A 122 -13.42 6.40 -29.85
C ARG A 122 -13.85 5.05 -30.40
N ARG A 123 -13.75 3.99 -29.60
CA ARG A 123 -14.21 2.64 -29.96
C ARG A 123 -15.73 2.64 -30.24
N ARG A 124 -16.53 3.29 -29.39
CA ARG A 124 -17.99 3.42 -29.60
C ARG A 124 -18.34 4.22 -30.86
N GLU A 125 -17.60 5.30 -31.13
CA GLU A 125 -17.75 6.06 -32.37
C GLU A 125 -17.46 5.20 -33.59
N LEU A 126 -16.37 4.40 -33.57
CA LEU A 126 -16.01 3.50 -34.65
C LEU A 126 -17.02 2.37 -34.84
N GLU A 127 -17.54 1.78 -33.76
CA GLU A 127 -18.59 0.76 -33.81
C GLU A 127 -19.86 1.30 -34.47
N THR A 128 -20.30 2.49 -34.05
CA THR A 128 -21.46 3.17 -34.65
C THR A 128 -21.18 3.52 -36.12
N GLY A 129 -19.97 3.98 -36.44
CA GLY A 129 -19.55 4.27 -37.81
C GLY A 129 -19.55 3.03 -38.70
N LEU A 130 -19.07 1.89 -38.19
CA LEU A 130 -19.08 0.61 -38.89
C LEU A 130 -20.50 0.13 -39.17
N GLU A 131 -21.43 0.27 -38.22
CA GLU A 131 -22.84 -0.08 -38.41
C GLU A 131 -23.45 0.73 -39.56
N VAL A 132 -23.22 2.05 -39.59
CA VAL A 132 -23.69 2.93 -40.68
C VAL A 132 -23.08 2.52 -42.02
N VAL A 133 -21.76 2.23 -42.06
CA VAL A 133 -21.08 1.76 -43.27
C VAL A 133 -21.64 0.42 -43.73
N GLN A 134 -21.90 -0.51 -42.81
CA GLN A 134 -22.45 -1.83 -43.13
C GLN A 134 -23.89 -1.73 -43.69
N VAL A 135 -24.73 -0.89 -43.10
CA VAL A 135 -26.09 -0.63 -43.60
C VAL A 135 -26.03 0.01 -44.99
N THR A 136 -25.14 0.97 -45.19
CA THR A 136 -24.93 1.64 -46.48
C THR A 136 -24.42 0.66 -47.54
N LEU A 137 -23.46 -0.19 -47.19
CA LEU A 137 -22.93 -1.23 -48.09
C LEU A 137 -24.02 -2.23 -48.47
N ARG A 138 -24.83 -2.69 -47.50
CA ARG A 138 -25.95 -3.61 -47.78
C ARG A 138 -26.97 -2.96 -48.72
N ARG A 139 -27.30 -1.68 -48.49
CA ARG A 139 -28.21 -0.92 -49.35
C ARG A 139 -27.66 -0.75 -50.77
N THR A 140 -26.40 -0.32 -50.91
CA THR A 140 -25.76 -0.10 -52.22
C THR A 140 -25.62 -1.41 -52.99
N MET A 141 -25.32 -2.53 -52.33
CA MET A 141 -25.31 -3.85 -52.96
C MET A 141 -26.72 -4.28 -53.43
N GLY A 142 -27.77 -4.00 -52.66
CA GLY A 142 -29.15 -4.24 -53.10
C GLY A 142 -29.54 -3.38 -54.31
N GLN A 143 -29.22 -2.08 -54.28
CA GLN A 143 -29.44 -1.19 -55.43
C GLN A 143 -28.67 -1.65 -56.68
N ARG A 144 -27.47 -2.19 -56.52
CA ARG A 144 -26.70 -2.81 -57.61
C ARG A 144 -27.42 -3.99 -58.22
N GLU A 145 -27.97 -4.87 -57.37
CA GLU A 145 -28.68 -6.08 -57.79
C GLU A 145 -29.97 -5.70 -58.53
N ASP A 146 -30.74 -4.75 -57.99
CA ASP A 146 -31.94 -4.19 -58.64
C ASP A 146 -31.62 -3.55 -60.00
N ALA A 147 -30.52 -2.81 -60.11
CA ALA A 147 -30.07 -2.21 -61.37
C ALA A 147 -29.63 -3.28 -62.39
N GLN A 148 -28.96 -4.34 -61.94
CA GLN A 148 -28.59 -5.48 -62.79
C GLN A 148 -29.80 -6.21 -63.33
N ASP A 149 -30.83 -6.43 -62.50
CA ASP A 149 -32.09 -7.04 -62.91
C ASP A 149 -32.83 -6.17 -63.94
N GLN A 150 -32.81 -4.84 -63.77
CA GLN A 150 -33.38 -3.91 -64.76
C GLN A 150 -32.65 -3.96 -66.11
N VAL A 151 -31.32 -3.98 -66.12
CA VAL A 151 -30.53 -4.14 -67.35
C VAL A 151 -30.85 -5.47 -68.02
N ALA A 152 -30.88 -6.58 -67.27
CA ALA A 152 -31.21 -7.89 -67.80
C ALA A 152 -32.62 -7.94 -68.39
N ALA A 153 -33.60 -7.29 -67.74
CA ALA A 153 -34.96 -7.17 -68.26
C ALA A 153 -35.04 -6.32 -69.55
N LEU A 154 -34.28 -5.22 -69.63
CA LEU A 154 -34.15 -4.40 -70.84
C LEU A 154 -33.49 -5.18 -71.99
N GLU A 155 -32.40 -5.91 -71.72
CA GLU A 155 -31.72 -6.78 -72.70
C GLU A 155 -32.63 -7.91 -73.21
N ALA A 156 -33.43 -8.53 -72.33
CA ALA A 156 -34.40 -9.55 -72.71
C ALA A 156 -35.53 -8.98 -73.59
N ALA A 157 -35.99 -7.76 -73.29
CA ALA A 157 -36.97 -7.05 -74.12
C ALA A 157 -36.41 -6.68 -75.51
N ILE A 158 -35.12 -6.32 -75.61
CA ILE A 158 -34.42 -6.04 -76.87
C ILE A 158 -34.23 -7.32 -77.71
N SER A 159 -33.93 -8.45 -77.06
CA SER A 159 -33.67 -9.74 -77.73
C SER A 159 -34.94 -10.45 -78.23
N GLY A 160 -36.13 -9.93 -77.88
CA GLY A 160 -37.42 -10.41 -78.36
C GLY A 160 -37.98 -11.65 -77.64
N ASP A 161 -37.40 -12.02 -76.50
CA ASP A 161 -37.71 -13.27 -75.77
C ASP A 161 -38.46 -13.02 -74.43
N GLY A 162 -38.80 -11.77 -74.10
CA GLY A 162 -39.41 -11.39 -72.81
C GLY A 162 -40.57 -10.39 -72.87
N GLU A 163 -41.42 -10.37 -71.84
CA GLU A 163 -42.51 -9.39 -71.67
C GLU A 163 -41.95 -7.96 -71.49
N THR A 164 -42.35 -7.06 -72.40
CA THR A 164 -42.06 -5.61 -72.29
C THR A 164 -42.60 -5.04 -70.97
N PRO A 165 -41.78 -4.32 -70.16
CA PRO A 165 -42.23 -3.77 -68.90
C PRO A 165 -43.35 -2.74 -69.07
N LEU A 166 -44.34 -2.75 -68.16
CA LEU A 166 -45.60 -2.00 -68.21
C LEU A 166 -45.46 -0.47 -68.37
N GLY A 167 -44.30 0.12 -68.11
CA GLY A 167 -44.02 1.55 -68.32
C GLY A 167 -43.68 1.94 -69.76
N TYR A 168 -43.32 0.97 -70.61
CA TYR A 168 -42.79 1.20 -71.96
C TYR A 168 -43.79 0.86 -73.07
N ALA A 169 -44.97 0.34 -72.72
CA ALA A 169 -46.01 -0.09 -73.67
C ALA A 169 -46.69 1.07 -74.45
N GLN A 170 -46.33 2.33 -74.20
CA GLN A 170 -46.98 3.50 -74.80
C GLN A 170 -46.18 4.19 -75.93
N ALA A 171 -44.96 3.75 -76.24
CA ALA A 171 -44.14 4.36 -77.29
C ALA A 171 -44.39 3.70 -78.66
N GLY A 172 -45.43 4.16 -79.37
CA GLY A 172 -45.82 3.68 -80.70
C GLY A 172 -44.94 4.12 -81.88
N GLN A 173 -43.65 4.44 -81.68
CA GLN A 173 -42.71 4.84 -82.74
C GLN A 173 -41.35 4.19 -82.52
N ALA A 174 -40.97 3.26 -83.39
CA ALA A 174 -39.73 2.47 -83.30
C ALA A 174 -38.44 3.31 -83.18
N ASP A 175 -38.41 4.55 -83.69
CA ASP A 175 -37.25 5.45 -83.60
C ASP A 175 -37.14 6.11 -82.20
N GLY A 176 -38.28 6.51 -81.61
CA GLY A 176 -38.33 7.08 -80.26
C GLY A 176 -38.10 6.04 -79.15
N THR A 177 -38.45 4.78 -79.40
CA THR A 177 -38.21 3.66 -78.47
C THR A 177 -36.71 3.34 -78.35
N VAL A 178 -35.95 3.39 -79.45
CA VAL A 178 -34.50 3.14 -79.42
C VAL A 178 -33.76 4.25 -78.66
N ASP A 179 -34.15 5.51 -78.86
CA ASP A 179 -33.54 6.65 -78.16
C ASP A 179 -33.86 6.65 -76.65
N LEU A 180 -35.09 6.26 -76.28
CA LEU A 180 -35.49 6.04 -74.88
C LEU A 180 -34.69 4.90 -74.23
N LEU A 181 -34.50 3.79 -74.94
CA LEU A 181 -33.73 2.64 -74.45
C LEU A 181 -32.24 2.97 -74.34
N ALA A 182 -31.67 3.72 -75.30
CA ALA A 182 -30.29 4.18 -75.25
C ALA A 182 -30.07 5.14 -74.07
N THR A 183 -31.02 6.04 -73.81
CA THR A 183 -30.99 6.93 -72.64
C THR A 183 -31.09 6.12 -71.34
N ALA A 184 -32.03 5.17 -71.26
CA ALA A 184 -32.16 4.30 -70.09
C ALA A 184 -30.90 3.46 -69.82
N LEU A 185 -30.28 2.88 -70.86
CA LEU A 185 -29.02 2.14 -70.72
C LEU A 185 -27.86 3.05 -70.27
N ALA A 186 -27.79 4.27 -70.80
CA ALA A 186 -26.77 5.25 -70.41
C ALA A 186 -26.93 5.68 -68.95
N ASP A 187 -28.16 5.93 -68.51
CA ASP A 187 -28.48 6.26 -67.13
C ASP A 187 -28.16 5.08 -66.19
N THR A 188 -28.54 3.84 -66.55
CA THR A 188 -28.22 2.64 -65.75
C THR A 188 -26.73 2.29 -65.76
N ALA A 189 -25.99 2.61 -66.82
CA ALA A 189 -24.54 2.48 -66.81
C ALA A 189 -23.89 3.50 -65.86
N ALA A 190 -24.37 4.75 -65.84
CA ALA A 190 -23.89 5.82 -64.96
C ALA A 190 -24.17 5.52 -63.47
N GLU A 191 -25.45 5.38 -63.08
CA GLU A 191 -25.92 4.15 -62.46
C GLU A 191 -24.94 3.24 -61.68
N ARG A 192 -24.59 2.16 -62.39
CA ARG A 192 -23.70 1.10 -62.00
C ARG A 192 -22.29 1.57 -61.67
N ASP A 193 -21.75 2.49 -62.46
CA ASP A 193 -20.38 2.99 -62.27
C ASP A 193 -20.27 3.81 -60.99
N GLN A 194 -21.29 4.58 -60.66
CA GLN A 194 -21.38 5.29 -59.38
C GLN A 194 -21.47 4.31 -58.20
N ILE A 195 -22.31 3.28 -58.29
CA ILE A 195 -22.41 2.24 -57.26
C ILE A 195 -21.09 1.47 -57.09
N ALA A 196 -20.38 1.18 -58.18
CA ALA A 196 -19.09 0.51 -58.13
C ALA A 196 -18.03 1.37 -57.40
N SER A 197 -17.99 2.68 -57.71
CA SER A 197 -17.14 3.65 -57.01
C SER A 197 -17.47 3.73 -55.52
N ASP A 198 -18.76 3.82 -55.16
CA ASP A 198 -19.20 3.91 -53.77
C ASP A 198 -18.87 2.63 -52.99
N ALA A 199 -18.98 1.46 -53.62
CA ALA A 199 -18.61 0.18 -53.04
C ALA A 199 -17.10 0.06 -52.76
N GLU A 200 -16.25 0.46 -53.71
CA GLU A 200 -14.79 0.50 -53.50
C GLU A 200 -14.42 1.46 -52.38
N PHE A 201 -15.05 2.64 -52.33
CA PHE A 201 -14.85 3.61 -51.25
C PHE A 201 -15.23 3.02 -49.89
N ALA A 202 -16.41 2.39 -49.79
CA ALA A 202 -16.88 1.77 -48.55
C ALA A 202 -15.96 0.62 -48.08
N LEU A 203 -15.48 -0.23 -49.00
CA LEU A 203 -14.54 -1.31 -48.69
C LEU A 203 -13.19 -0.78 -48.19
N SER A 204 -12.65 0.25 -48.84
CA SER A 204 -11.41 0.89 -48.39
C SER A 204 -11.56 1.44 -46.97
N ARG A 205 -12.67 2.12 -46.68
CA ARG A 205 -12.94 2.69 -45.36
C ARG A 205 -13.13 1.61 -44.29
N ALA A 206 -13.81 0.51 -44.63
CA ALA A 206 -13.95 -0.64 -43.73
C ALA A 206 -12.59 -1.24 -43.36
N SER A 207 -11.69 -1.40 -44.32
CA SER A 207 -10.34 -1.94 -44.07
C SER A 207 -9.49 -1.01 -43.19
N GLU A 208 -9.63 0.30 -43.34
CA GLU A 208 -8.94 1.30 -42.51
C GLU A 208 -9.45 1.27 -41.07
N MET A 209 -10.77 1.18 -40.88
CA MET A 209 -11.38 1.06 -39.54
C MET A 209 -10.99 -0.25 -38.86
N GLU A 210 -10.89 -1.36 -39.60
CA GLU A 210 -10.43 -2.64 -39.05
C GLU A 210 -8.99 -2.53 -38.52
N LEU A 211 -8.10 -1.85 -39.26
CA LEU A 211 -6.74 -1.58 -38.81
C LEU A 211 -6.73 -0.68 -37.56
N GLU A 212 -7.53 0.39 -37.55
CA GLU A 212 -7.64 1.30 -36.39
C GLU A 212 -8.11 0.56 -35.13
N LEU A 213 -9.09 -0.35 -35.26
CA LEU A 213 -9.58 -1.19 -34.17
C LEU A 213 -8.49 -2.13 -33.61
N ARG A 214 -7.71 -2.78 -34.48
CA ARG A 214 -6.59 -3.63 -34.03
C ARG A 214 -5.53 -2.83 -33.30
N LEU A 215 -5.17 -1.65 -33.81
CA LEU A 215 -4.19 -0.77 -33.16
C LEU A 215 -4.68 -0.27 -31.80
N LEU A 216 -5.98 0.04 -31.68
CA LEU A 216 -6.59 0.40 -30.41
C LEU A 216 -6.56 -0.75 -29.40
N GLN A 217 -6.86 -1.98 -29.84
CA GLN A 217 -6.77 -3.17 -29.00
C GLN A 217 -5.33 -3.42 -28.51
N GLU A 218 -4.33 -3.37 -29.40
CA GLU A 218 -2.92 -3.53 -29.03
C GLU A 218 -2.46 -2.47 -28.03
N ARG A 219 -2.91 -1.21 -28.20
CA ARG A 219 -2.60 -0.11 -27.30
C ARG A 219 -3.28 -0.27 -25.94
N ASN A 220 -4.56 -0.66 -25.90
CA ASN A 220 -5.25 -0.99 -24.64
C ASN A 220 -4.54 -2.14 -23.90
N ASP A 221 -4.17 -3.21 -24.61
CA ASP A 221 -3.42 -4.33 -24.04
C ASP A 221 -2.05 -3.91 -23.46
N HIS A 222 -1.38 -2.94 -24.10
CA HIS A 222 -0.15 -2.38 -23.56
C HIS A 222 -0.39 -1.57 -22.27
N ILE A 223 -1.40 -0.70 -22.28
CA ILE A 223 -1.81 0.12 -21.13
C ILE A 223 -2.17 -0.79 -19.94
N PHE A 224 -2.97 -1.83 -20.15
CA PHE A 224 -3.37 -2.74 -19.09
C PHE A 224 -2.18 -3.50 -18.48
N ARG A 225 -1.28 -4.03 -19.32
CA ARG A 225 -0.05 -4.67 -18.82
C ARG A 225 0.81 -3.72 -17.99
N GLN A 226 0.95 -2.48 -18.45
CA GLN A 226 1.72 -1.47 -17.72
C GLN A 226 1.07 -1.12 -16.36
N LEU A 227 -0.26 -1.06 -16.29
CA LEU A 227 -0.99 -0.86 -15.03
C LEU A 227 -0.83 -2.05 -14.09
N GLU A 228 -0.93 -3.28 -14.59
CA GLU A 228 -0.75 -4.51 -13.81
C GLU A 228 0.67 -4.64 -13.26
N GLU A 229 1.68 -4.30 -14.07
CA GLU A 229 3.08 -4.28 -13.66
C GLU A 229 3.32 -3.18 -12.59
N ALA A 230 2.87 -1.95 -12.85
CA ALA A 230 2.98 -0.84 -11.90
C ALA A 230 2.27 -1.15 -10.57
N PHE A 231 1.12 -1.83 -10.63
CA PHE A 231 0.41 -2.28 -9.45
C PHE A 231 1.21 -3.31 -8.66
N THR A 232 1.73 -4.34 -9.31
CA THR A 232 2.56 -5.38 -8.67
C THR A 232 3.75 -4.76 -7.95
N VAL A 233 4.48 -3.87 -8.64
CA VAL A 233 5.63 -3.13 -8.09
C VAL A 233 5.24 -2.28 -6.88
N SER A 234 4.01 -1.75 -6.83
CA SER A 234 3.53 -0.89 -5.75
C SER A 234 3.00 -1.67 -4.53
N VAL A 235 2.41 -2.85 -4.75
CA VAL A 235 1.78 -3.64 -3.68
C VAL A 235 2.75 -4.60 -2.99
N GLU A 236 3.67 -5.20 -3.74
CA GLU A 236 4.61 -6.20 -3.19
C GLU A 236 5.42 -5.69 -1.99
N PRO A 237 5.92 -4.43 -1.96
CA PRO A 237 6.59 -3.89 -0.77
C PRO A 237 5.66 -3.77 0.45
N LEU A 238 4.39 -3.41 0.26
CA LEU A 238 3.41 -3.29 1.35
C LEU A 238 3.05 -4.67 1.91
N ASP A 239 2.86 -5.66 1.04
CA ASP A 239 2.63 -7.06 1.44
C ASP A 239 3.79 -7.59 2.30
N ASN A 240 5.03 -7.36 1.84
CA ASN A 240 6.24 -7.72 2.55
C ASN A 240 6.38 -7.01 3.90
N MET A 241 5.98 -5.74 4.00
CA MET A 241 6.00 -4.99 5.27
C MET A 241 5.06 -5.60 6.31
N PHE A 242 3.82 -5.95 5.94
CA PHE A 242 2.89 -6.59 6.87
C PHE A 242 3.38 -7.98 7.32
N ARG A 243 3.93 -8.76 6.39
CA ARG A 243 4.53 -10.07 6.71
C ARG A 243 5.73 -9.95 7.64
N ALA A 244 6.62 -8.97 7.41
CA ALA A 244 7.77 -8.72 8.26
C ALA A 244 7.37 -8.33 9.70
N ALA A 245 6.21 -7.68 9.86
CA ALA A 245 5.61 -7.39 11.16
C ALA A 245 4.85 -8.59 11.77
N GLY A 246 4.91 -9.77 11.16
CA GLY A 246 4.24 -10.98 11.64
C GLY A 246 2.73 -11.01 11.40
N MET A 247 2.21 -10.12 10.55
CA MET A 247 0.80 -10.03 10.22
C MET A 247 0.53 -10.64 8.85
N ASN A 248 -0.59 -11.34 8.72
CA ASN A 248 -1.08 -11.77 7.41
C ASN A 248 -1.79 -10.60 6.72
N PRO A 249 -1.31 -10.12 5.57
CA PRO A 249 -1.88 -8.96 4.88
C PRO A 249 -3.36 -9.14 4.53
N ASP A 250 -3.81 -10.35 4.17
CA ASP A 250 -5.21 -10.59 3.80
C ASP A 250 -6.16 -10.45 5.00
N ASP A 251 -5.77 -10.99 6.17
CA ASP A 251 -6.54 -10.89 7.41
C ASP A 251 -6.66 -9.43 7.88
N VAL A 252 -5.57 -8.67 7.72
CA VAL A 252 -5.50 -7.23 8.00
C VAL A 252 -6.48 -6.46 7.11
N LEU A 253 -6.46 -6.71 5.80
CA LEU A 253 -7.35 -6.05 4.83
C LEU A 253 -8.81 -6.38 5.12
N GLU A 254 -9.14 -7.62 5.47
CA GLU A 254 -10.50 -8.04 5.81
C GLU A 254 -11.00 -7.38 7.10
N GLN A 255 -10.13 -7.20 8.09
CA GLN A 255 -10.47 -6.52 9.34
C GLN A 255 -10.68 -5.01 9.13
N VAL A 256 -9.84 -4.37 8.30
CA VAL A 256 -10.05 -2.97 7.90
C VAL A 256 -11.35 -2.82 7.11
N ARG A 257 -11.61 -3.71 6.14
CA ARG A 257 -12.85 -3.70 5.35
C ARG A 257 -14.10 -3.81 6.23
N ARG A 258 -14.08 -4.64 7.29
CA ARG A 258 -15.18 -4.76 8.26
C ARG A 258 -15.36 -3.51 9.12
N GLY A 259 -14.27 -2.85 9.51
CA GLY A 259 -14.30 -1.62 10.31
C GLY A 259 -14.52 -0.34 9.51
N TYR A 260 -14.37 -0.40 8.18
CA TYR A 260 -14.49 0.72 7.28
C TYR A 260 -15.90 0.77 6.68
N SER A 261 -16.81 1.46 7.37
CA SER A 261 -18.17 1.76 6.89
C SER A 261 -18.30 3.20 6.37
N GLY A 262 -17.19 3.84 5.98
CA GLY A 262 -17.16 5.23 5.53
C GLY A 262 -17.80 5.45 4.16
N THR A 263 -18.19 6.70 3.88
CA THR A 263 -18.98 7.19 2.73
C THR A 263 -18.28 7.13 1.36
N GLY A 264 -17.56 6.05 1.08
CA GLY A 264 -16.87 5.82 -0.20
C GLY A 264 -16.79 4.32 -0.45
N GLY A 265 -17.95 3.67 -0.58
CA GLY A 265 -18.10 2.22 -0.73
C GLY A 265 -17.21 1.62 -1.83
N PRO A 266 -17.04 0.28 -1.83
CA PRO A 266 -16.16 -0.42 -2.77
C PRO A 266 -16.43 0.05 -4.20
N LEU A 267 -15.36 0.31 -4.96
CA LEU A 267 -15.46 0.78 -6.34
C LEU A 267 -16.43 -0.13 -7.09
N THR A 268 -17.57 0.43 -7.48
CA THR A 268 -18.63 -0.34 -8.12
C THR A 268 -18.07 -0.94 -9.41
N PRO A 269 -18.22 -2.26 -9.64
CA PRO A 269 -17.76 -2.86 -10.87
C PRO A 269 -18.39 -2.16 -12.07
N LEU A 270 -17.57 -1.82 -13.06
CA LEU A 270 -18.06 -1.25 -14.31
C LEU A 270 -18.85 -2.34 -15.02
N GLN A 271 -20.15 -2.12 -15.15
CA GLN A 271 -21.03 -2.95 -15.99
C GLN A 271 -20.96 -2.39 -17.41
N PHE A 272 -20.18 -3.04 -18.26
CA PHE A 272 -20.16 -2.74 -19.68
C PHE A 272 -21.41 -3.35 -20.34
N SER A 273 -22.07 -2.58 -21.21
CA SER A 273 -23.28 -3.02 -21.89
C SER A 273 -22.93 -4.07 -22.94
N THR A 274 -23.46 -5.28 -22.80
CA THR A 274 -23.30 -6.40 -23.75
C THR A 274 -24.29 -6.35 -24.92
N ARG A 275 -24.86 -5.18 -25.24
CA ARG A 275 -25.74 -5.08 -26.42
C ARG A 275 -24.89 -5.21 -27.69
N GLY A 276 -24.82 -6.44 -28.20
CA GLY A 276 -24.24 -6.75 -29.52
C GLY A 276 -23.24 -7.91 -29.54
N GLY A 277 -22.73 -8.39 -28.40
CA GLY A 277 -21.69 -9.43 -28.39
C GLY A 277 -21.33 -9.95 -26.99
N GLY A 278 -20.49 -11.00 -26.95
CA GLY A 278 -20.04 -11.69 -25.74
C GLY A 278 -19.23 -10.82 -24.77
N GLU A 279 -18.82 -11.40 -23.64
CA GLU A 279 -18.06 -10.70 -22.58
C GLU A 279 -16.80 -10.03 -23.14
N ASP A 280 -16.72 -8.70 -23.02
CA ASP A 280 -15.55 -7.92 -23.44
C ASP A 280 -14.35 -8.27 -22.54
N PRO A 281 -13.25 -8.84 -23.08
CA PRO A 281 -12.07 -9.18 -22.28
C PRO A 281 -11.43 -7.95 -21.61
N ASP A 282 -11.61 -6.76 -22.18
CA ASP A 282 -11.13 -5.51 -21.58
C ASP A 282 -11.98 -5.11 -20.37
N ALA A 283 -13.27 -5.43 -20.36
CA ALA A 283 -14.15 -5.18 -19.22
C ALA A 283 -13.75 -6.01 -17.99
N ALA A 284 -13.40 -7.28 -18.18
CA ALA A 284 -12.94 -8.15 -17.10
C ALA A 284 -11.62 -7.63 -16.50
N ARG A 285 -10.66 -7.24 -17.36
CA ARG A 285 -9.38 -6.65 -16.93
C ARG A 285 -9.56 -5.32 -16.22
N ALA A 286 -10.40 -4.42 -16.75
CA ALA A 286 -10.69 -3.14 -16.12
C ALA A 286 -11.29 -3.31 -14.71
N ASN A 287 -12.21 -4.26 -14.54
CA ASN A 287 -12.75 -4.60 -13.22
C ASN A 287 -11.69 -5.19 -12.28
N GLY A 288 -10.75 -5.99 -12.78
CA GLY A 288 -9.59 -6.47 -12.03
C GLY A 288 -8.71 -5.33 -11.52
N ILE A 289 -8.45 -4.32 -12.37
CA ILE A 289 -7.69 -3.12 -12.00
C ILE A 289 -8.44 -2.28 -10.95
N LEU A 290 -9.75 -2.08 -11.10
CA LEU A 290 -10.56 -1.39 -10.08
C LEU A 290 -10.50 -2.09 -8.73
N GLY A 291 -10.63 -3.42 -8.70
CA GLY A 291 -10.46 -4.20 -7.47
C GLY A 291 -9.06 -4.07 -6.88
N SER A 292 -8.05 -3.98 -7.75
CA SER A 292 -6.66 -3.76 -7.37
C SER A 292 -6.46 -2.37 -6.72
N MET A 293 -7.04 -1.32 -7.29
CA MET A 293 -7.01 0.04 -6.72
C MET A 293 -7.72 0.13 -5.36
N ASP A 294 -8.86 -0.54 -5.19
CA ASP A 294 -9.54 -0.65 -3.89
C ASP A 294 -8.62 -1.33 -2.86
N ARG A 295 -7.94 -2.42 -3.26
CA ARG A 295 -6.98 -3.13 -2.40
C ARG A 295 -5.80 -2.23 -1.97
N LEU A 296 -5.26 -1.41 -2.88
CA LEU A 296 -4.21 -0.44 -2.54
C LEU A 296 -4.69 0.60 -1.52
N ASN A 297 -5.92 1.10 -1.67
CA ASN A 297 -6.50 2.03 -0.71
C ASN A 297 -6.68 1.37 0.67
N LEU A 298 -7.10 0.10 0.71
CA LEU A 298 -7.19 -0.67 1.96
C LEU A 298 -5.82 -0.87 2.61
N TYR A 299 -4.77 -1.16 1.83
CA TYR A 299 -3.40 -1.25 2.34
C TYR A 299 -2.91 0.06 2.95
N ARG A 300 -3.20 1.20 2.31
CA ARG A 300 -2.90 2.53 2.86
C ARG A 300 -3.59 2.75 4.20
N ILE A 301 -4.88 2.47 4.28
CA ILE A 301 -5.67 2.61 5.52
C ILE A 301 -5.13 1.68 6.61
N ALA A 302 -4.78 0.44 6.26
CA ALA A 302 -4.18 -0.52 7.18
C ALA A 302 -2.84 -0.01 7.73
N ALA A 303 -1.99 0.56 6.88
CA ALA A 303 -0.71 1.12 7.31
C ALA A 303 -0.85 2.35 8.22
N GLU A 304 -1.87 3.18 8.02
CA GLU A 304 -2.13 4.34 8.88
C GLU A 304 -2.69 3.94 10.26
N ARG A 305 -3.45 2.83 10.35
CA ARG A 305 -4.18 2.44 11.56
C ARG A 305 -3.48 1.39 12.42
N ILE A 306 -2.60 0.58 11.85
CA ILE A 306 -2.02 -0.56 12.57
C ILE A 306 -0.74 -0.12 13.30
N PRO A 307 -0.64 -0.33 14.63
CA PRO A 307 0.60 -0.10 15.34
C PRO A 307 1.61 -1.18 14.96
N PHE A 308 2.63 -0.79 14.18
CA PHE A 308 3.70 -1.70 13.70
C PHE A 308 4.78 -2.00 14.73
N ASP A 309 4.74 -1.36 15.90
CA ASP A 309 5.67 -1.63 16.99
C ASP A 309 4.87 -1.79 18.29
N MET A 310 5.10 -2.90 18.99
CA MET A 310 4.67 -3.06 20.37
C MET A 310 5.85 -2.64 21.27
N PRO A 311 5.73 -1.56 22.05
CA PRO A 311 6.84 -1.03 22.85
C PRO A 311 7.32 -1.97 23.95
N VAL A 312 6.64 -3.09 24.19
CA VAL A 312 6.96 -4.06 25.25
C VAL A 312 7.38 -5.39 24.62
N ARG A 313 8.70 -5.66 24.63
CA ARG A 313 9.31 -6.86 24.04
C ARG A 313 9.56 -8.01 25.04
N SER A 314 9.30 -7.81 26.33
CA SER A 314 9.42 -8.84 27.36
C SER A 314 8.07 -9.45 27.69
N GLY A 315 8.03 -10.73 28.10
CA GLY A 315 6.81 -11.50 28.37
C GLY A 315 5.86 -10.77 29.32
N PHE A 316 4.90 -10.04 28.74
CA PHE A 316 3.91 -9.30 29.47
C PHE A 316 2.60 -10.07 29.40
N ARG A 317 1.94 -10.22 30.54
CA ARG A 317 0.62 -10.84 30.61
C ARG A 317 -0.40 -9.75 30.30
N PHE A 318 -1.05 -9.85 29.14
CA PHE A 318 -2.19 -9.00 28.79
C PHE A 318 -3.35 -9.34 29.72
N THR A 319 -3.38 -8.76 30.92
CA THR A 319 -4.57 -8.78 31.75
C THR A 319 -5.52 -7.74 31.18
N SER A 320 -6.33 -8.17 30.22
CA SER A 320 -7.52 -7.49 29.65
C SER A 320 -7.70 -6.01 30.03
N GLY A 321 -7.69 -5.14 29.02
CA GLY A 321 -8.22 -3.78 29.15
C GLY A 321 -9.69 -3.87 29.51
N TYR A 322 -10.02 -3.43 30.73
CA TYR A 322 -11.35 -3.46 31.36
C TYR A 322 -12.02 -4.84 31.45
N GLY A 323 -12.06 -5.37 32.68
CA GLY A 323 -12.84 -6.57 33.01
C GLY A 323 -14.34 -6.38 32.71
N MET A 324 -15.01 -7.50 32.41
CA MET A 324 -16.46 -7.53 32.18
C MET A 324 -17.22 -6.91 33.36
N ARG A 325 -17.82 -5.74 33.15
CA ARG A 325 -19.03 -5.37 33.88
C ARG A 325 -20.20 -5.82 33.01
N TRP A 326 -20.93 -6.82 33.52
CA TRP A 326 -22.26 -7.20 33.07
C TRP A 326 -22.34 -7.98 31.75
N GLY A 327 -21.31 -8.80 31.45
CA GLY A 327 -21.45 -9.93 30.53
C GLY A 327 -21.55 -9.61 29.04
N ARG A 328 -21.07 -8.44 28.58
CA ARG A 328 -20.90 -8.15 27.14
C ARG A 328 -19.54 -7.51 26.86
N MET A 329 -18.92 -7.90 25.74
CA MET A 329 -17.71 -7.25 25.20
C MET A 329 -18.08 -5.91 24.57
N HIS A 330 -17.25 -4.90 24.80
CA HIS A 330 -17.24 -3.65 24.05
C HIS A 330 -16.36 -3.80 22.80
#